data_AF-A0A2V6YES0-F1
#
_entry.id   AF-A0A2V6YES0-F1
#
_cell.length_a   1.000
_cell.length_b   1.000
_cell.length_c   1.000
_cell.angle_alpha   90.00
_cell.angle_beta   90.00
_cell.angle_gamma   90.00
#
_symmetry.space_group_name_H-M   'P 1'
#
loop_
_entity.id
_entity.type
_entity.pdbx_description
1 polymer ?
#
loop_
_entity_poly.entity_id
_entity_poly.type
_entity_poly.pdbx_seq_one_letter_code
_entity_poly.pdbx_strand_id
1 'polypeptide(L)' 'MRLCGIDGCRAGWVIASSDPRLSALEFRIIPALRDAVREAAAGRAVLAVDIPIDLAAPGPRAADLEARRLLGVPR' A
#
# COMPACT_ATOMS: atom_id res chain seq x y z
N MET A 1 18.18 2.92 1.92
CA MET A 1 16.88 2.39 1.53
C MET A 1 15.90 2.62 2.67
N ARG A 2 14.71 3.14 2.40
CA ARG A 2 13.67 3.45 3.42
C ARG A 2 12.47 2.52 3.26
N LEU A 3 11.86 2.09 4.36
CA LEU A 3 10.62 1.33 4.35
C LEU A 3 9.46 2.29 4.57
N CYS A 4 8.40 2.18 3.77
CA CYS A 4 7.24 3.08 3.84
C CYS A 4 5.94 2.27 3.87
N GLY A 5 5.15 2.40 4.94
CA GLY A 5 3.75 1.99 4.98
C GLY A 5 2.84 3.16 4.60
N ILE A 6 1.88 2.93 3.71
CA ILE A 6 1.07 3.98 3.08
C ILE A 6 -0.40 3.59 3.13
N ASP A 7 -1.25 4.52 3.59
CA ASP A 7 -2.71 4.39 3.58
C ASP A 7 -3.37 5.69 3.09
N GLY A 8 -4.56 5.58 2.53
CA GLY A 8 -5.38 6.70 2.07
C GLY A 8 -5.99 7.45 3.24
N CYS A 9 -6.00 8.78 3.17
CA CYS A 9 -6.69 9.63 4.14
C CYS A 9 -7.38 10.81 3.46
N ARG A 10 -8.20 11.57 4.19
CA ARG A 10 -8.99 12.68 3.62
C ARG A 10 -8.14 13.79 2.99
N ALA A 11 -6.86 13.88 3.36
CA ALA A 11 -5.92 14.87 2.83
C ALA A 11 -4.95 14.30 1.75
N GLY A 12 -5.17 13.06 1.29
CA GLY A 12 -4.31 12.36 0.34
C GLY A 12 -3.84 11.02 0.91
N TRP A 13 -2.54 10.92 1.22
CA TRP A 13 -1.91 9.69 1.67
C TRP A 13 -1.09 9.94 2.92
N VAL A 14 -1.32 9.16 3.97
CA VAL A 14 -0.42 9.11 5.13
C VAL A 14 0.70 8.11 4.85
N ILE A 15 1.94 8.48 5.17
CA ILE A 15 3.10 7.62 5.06
C ILE A 15 3.76 7.53 6.42
N ALA A 16 3.88 6.31 6.93
CA ALA A 16 4.79 5.96 8.01
C ALA A 16 6.09 5.44 7.40
N SER A 17 7.24 5.98 7.76
CA SER A 17 8.52 5.57 7.19
C SER A 17 9.59 5.31 8.23
N SER A 18 10.50 4.38 7.93
CA SER A 18 11.60 4.01 8.81
C SER A 18 12.83 3.52 8.04
N ASP A 19 13.96 3.44 8.73
CA ASP A 19 15.08 2.66 8.24
C ASP A 19 14.76 1.14 8.26
N PRO A 20 15.59 0.28 7.64
CA PRO A 20 15.33 -1.15 7.61
C PRO A 20 15.37 -1.86 8.98
N ARG A 21 15.89 -1.20 10.02
CA ARG A 21 15.94 -1.72 11.39
C ARG A 21 14.73 -1.27 12.22
N LEU A 22 13.82 -0.51 11.64
CA LEU A 22 12.64 0.05 12.30
C LEU A 22 13.00 0.92 13.53
N SER A 23 14.17 1.58 13.50
CA SER A 23 14.72 2.25 14.69
C SER A 23 13.98 3.53 15.07
N ALA A 24 13.39 4.20 14.09
CA ALA A 24 12.60 5.43 14.28
C ALA A 24 11.51 5.54 13.21
N LEU A 25 10.33 6.03 13.62
CA LEU A 25 9.20 6.25 12.72
C LEU A 25 9.01 7.74 12.44
N GLU A 26 8.93 8.07 11.15
CA GLU A 26 8.56 9.40 10.67
C GLU A 26 7.22 9.32 9.94
N PHE A 27 6.35 10.31 10.18
CA PHE A 27 5.05 10.40 9.54
C PHE A 27 4.95 11.66 8.67
N ARG A 28 4.36 11.50 7.48
CA ARG A 28 4.02 12.63 6.60
C ARG A 28 2.71 12.39 5.87
N ILE A 29 2.01 13.47 5.54
CA ILE A 29 0.84 13.43 4.65
C ILE A 29 1.24 14.07 3.32
N ILE A 30 0.98 13.38 2.21
CA ILE A 30 1.23 13.91 0.86
C ILE A 30 -0.03 13.82 0.00
N PRO A 31 -0.27 14.79 -0.89
CA PRO A 31 -1.48 14.81 -1.71
C PRO A 31 -1.46 13.73 -2.82
N ALA A 32 -0.29 13.25 -3.22
CA ALA A 32 -0.14 12.24 -4.27
C ALA A 32 1.13 11.39 -4.09
N LEU A 33 1.09 10.13 -4.53
CA LEU A 33 2.20 9.18 -4.37
C LEU A 33 3.33 9.30 -5.40
N ARG A 34 3.22 10.21 -6.38
CA ARG A 34 4.14 10.28 -7.54
C ARG A 34 5.62 10.32 -7.14
N ASP A 35 5.97 11.16 -6.17
CA ASP A 35 7.37 11.31 -5.75
C ASP A 35 7.87 10.11 -4.94
N ALA A 36 7.02 9.54 -4.08
CA ALA A 36 7.34 8.30 -3.36
C ALA A 36 7.59 7.14 -4.34
N VAL A 37 6.78 7.01 -5.39
CA VAL A 37 6.96 6.00 -6.45
C VAL A 37 8.28 6.23 -7.20
N ARG A 38 8.66 7.47 -7.47
CA ARG A 38 9.97 7.79 -8.10
C ARG A 38 11.15 7.40 -7.22
N GLU A 39 11.06 7.62 -5.90
CA GLU A 39 12.09 7.17 -4.96
C GLU A 39 12.22 5.65 -4.94
N ALA A 40 11.09 4.94 -4.95
CA ALA A 40 11.08 3.47 -5.00
C ALA A 40 11.66 2.93 -6.31
N ALA A 41 11.27 3.51 -7.45
CA ALA A 41 11.80 3.14 -8.76
C ALA A 41 13.31 3.36 -8.87
N ALA A 42 13.87 4.31 -8.12
CA ALA A 42 15.31 4.54 -8.02
C ALA A 42 16.01 3.68 -6.96
N GLY A 43 15.33 2.66 -6.40
CA GLY A 43 15.89 1.75 -5.39
C GLY A 43 16.12 2.39 -4.02
N ARG A 44 15.58 3.58 -3.76
CA ARG A 44 15.78 4.30 -2.49
C ARG A 44 14.74 3.96 -1.43
N ALA A 45 13.59 3.41 -1.83
CA ALA A 45 12.51 3.05 -0.92
C ALA A 45 11.79 1.76 -1.32
N VAL A 46 11.19 1.09 -0.33
CA VAL A 46 10.21 0.02 -0.50
C VAL A 46 8.87 0.55 0.01
N LEU A 47 7.84 0.51 -0.84
CA LEU A 47 6.50 1.02 -0.50
C LEU A 47 5.54 -0.15 -0.29
N ALA A 48 4.95 -0.23 0.90
CA ALA A 48 3.79 -1.05 1.20
C ALA A 48 2.58 -0.13 1.18
N VAL A 49 1.73 -0.25 0.14
CA VAL A 49 0.53 0.58 -0.03
C VAL A 49 -0.68 -0.28 0.30
N ASP A 50 -1.53 0.20 1.20
CA ASP A 50 -2.86 -0.37 1.39
C ASP A 50 -3.72 0.01 0.18
N ILE A 51 -3.72 -0.87 -0.82
CA ILE A 51 -4.52 -0.70 -2.03
C ILE A 51 -5.90 -1.26 -1.72
N PRO A 52 -6.98 -0.45 -1.81
CA PRO A 52 -8.32 -0.98 -1.67
C PRO A 52 -8.55 -2.06 -2.73
N ILE A 53 -9.27 -3.09 -2.31
CA ILE A 53 -9.75 -4.21 -3.14
C ILE A 53 -10.31 -3.72 -4.48
N ASP A 54 -10.93 -2.54 -4.49
CA ASP A 54 -11.64 -1.97 -5.64
C ASP A 54 -10.75 -1.22 -6.65
N LEU A 55 -9.43 -1.19 -6.49
CA LEU A 55 -8.51 -0.65 -7.51
C LEU A 55 -8.29 -1.62 -8.70
N ALA A 56 -8.79 -2.86 -8.59
CA ALA A 56 -8.79 -3.82 -9.68
C ALA A 56 -9.76 -3.42 -10.80
N ALA A 57 -9.55 -3.96 -12.00
CA ALA A 57 -10.50 -3.80 -13.10
C ALA A 57 -11.91 -4.20 -12.65
N PRO A 58 -12.98 -3.57 -13.20
CA PRO A 58 -14.35 -3.91 -12.85
C PRO A 58 -14.60 -5.42 -12.91
N GLY A 59 -15.12 -5.98 -11.81
CA GLY A 59 -15.40 -7.41 -11.70
C GLY A 59 -14.77 -8.05 -10.46
N PRO A 60 -15.04 -9.35 -10.22
CA PRO A 60 -14.48 -10.07 -9.09
C PRO A 60 -12.95 -10.14 -9.21
N ARG A 61 -12.22 -9.84 -8.14
CA ARG A 61 -10.77 -10.05 -8.15
C ARG A 61 -10.47 -11.54 -8.26
N ALA A 62 -9.41 -11.89 -9.00
CA ALA A 62 -8.93 -13.28 -9.08
C ALA A 62 -8.66 -13.87 -7.68
N ALA A 63 -8.14 -13.06 -6.76
CA ALA A 63 -7.94 -13.45 -5.37
C ALA A 63 -9.26 -13.82 -4.66
N ASP A 64 -10.33 -13.04 -4.86
CA ASP A 64 -11.65 -13.31 -4.28
C ASP A 64 -12.29 -14.57 -4.88
N LEU A 65 -12.10 -14.79 -6.18
CA LEU A 65 -12.59 -15.98 -6.87
C LEU A 65 -11.93 -17.24 -6.34
N GLU A 66 -10.59 -17.25 -6.20
CA GLU A 66 -9.87 -18.41 -5.68
C GLU A 66 -10.17 -18.62 -4.19
N ALA A 67 -10.27 -17.54 -3.40
CA ALA A 67 -10.68 -17.63 -2.01
C ALA A 67 -12.09 -18.23 -1.87
N ARG A 68 -13.06 -17.84 -2.70
CA ARG A 68 -14.41 -18.44 -2.71
C ARG A 68 -14.39 -19.92 -3.09
N ARG A 69 -13.53 -20.31 -4.05
CA ARG A 69 -13.36 -21.72 -4.46
C ARG A 69 -12.85 -22.59 -3.30
N LEU A 70 -11.99 -22.02 -2.45
CA LEU A 70 -11.40 -22.72 -1.30
C LEU A 70 -12.28 -22.67 -0.05
N LEU A 71 -12.84 -21.50 0.27
CA LEU A 71 -13.51 -21.22 1.55
C LEU A 71 -15.03 -21.46 1.51
N GLY A 72 -15.64 -21.52 0.33
CA GLY A 72 -17.09 -21.65 0.17
C GLY A 72 -17.86 -20.35 0.46
N VAL A 73 -19.13 -20.48 0.87
CA VAL A 73 -19.98 -19.33 1.22
C VAL A 73 -19.65 -18.79 2.62
N PRO A 74 -19.75 -17.47 2.85
CA PRO A 74 -19.63 -16.88 4.18
C PRO A 74 -20.62 -17.54 5.16
N ARG A 75 -20.18 -17.80 6.40
CA ARG A 75 -21.05 -18.26 7.48
C ARG A 75 -21.86 -17.11 8.07
#